data_AF-A0A920R9Y0-F1
#
_entry.id   AF-A0A920R9Y0-F1
#
_cell.length_a   1.000
_cell.length_b   1.000
_cell.length_c   1.000
_cell.angle_alpha   90.00
_cell.angle_beta   90.00
_cell.angle_gamma   90.00
#
_symmetry.space_group_name_H-M   'P 1'
#
loop_
_entity.id
_entity.type
_entity.pdbx_description
1 polymer ?
#
loop_
_entity_poly.entity_id
_entity_poly.type
_entity_poly.pdbx_seq_one_letter_code
_entity_poly.pdbx_strand_id
1 'polypeptide(L)' 'MRGRITIALGGASIAALLMCSPALAQQGGIISWQDDLSPLANTDWNYDRAAHLLERAGFGGTPADIDLLASMSP' A
#
# COMPACT_ATOMS: atom_id res chain seq x y z
N MET A 1 -51.91 -12.24 -1.30
CA MET A 1 -50.53 -12.68 -1.00
C MET A 1 -49.70 -12.58 -2.28
N ARG A 2 -48.58 -11.83 -2.22
CA ARG A 2 -47.39 -11.85 -3.11
C ARG A 2 -47.67 -11.44 -4.59
N GLY A 3 -47.40 -10.22 -5.06
CA GLY A 3 -46.24 -9.37 -4.82
C GLY A 3 -45.13 -9.72 -5.80
N ARG A 4 -45.13 -9.11 -6.98
CA ARG A 4 -43.97 -9.07 -7.91
C ARG A 4 -43.99 -7.72 -8.64
N ILE A 5 -43.43 -6.72 -7.98
CA ILE A 5 -43.07 -5.45 -8.61
C ILE A 5 -41.71 -5.70 -9.26
N THR A 6 -41.69 -5.84 -10.58
CA THR A 6 -40.46 -5.86 -11.37
C THR A 6 -40.09 -4.41 -11.65
N ILE A 7 -39.23 -3.81 -10.82
CA ILE A 7 -38.61 -2.52 -11.14
C ILE A 7 -37.33 -2.82 -11.91
N ALA A 8 -37.39 -2.64 -13.22
CA ALA A 8 -36.22 -2.36 -14.03
C ALA A 8 -35.86 -0.89 -13.83
N LEU A 9 -34.69 -0.62 -13.24
CA LEU A 9 -34.02 0.68 -13.19
C LEU A 9 -32.52 0.33 -13.31
N GLY A 10 -31.85 0.45 -14.45
CA GLY A 10 -31.87 1.60 -15.34
C GLY A 10 -30.96 2.68 -14.75
N GLY A 11 -29.64 2.54 -14.94
CA GLY A 11 -28.67 3.62 -14.69
C GLY A 11 -28.32 3.89 -13.22
N ALA A 12 -27.63 2.96 -12.55
CA ALA A 12 -26.81 3.33 -11.40
C ALA A 12 -25.48 3.91 -11.92
N SER A 13 -25.44 5.23 -11.92
CA SER A 13 -24.35 6.11 -12.29
C SER A 13 -22.95 5.57 -11.93
N ILE A 14 -22.02 5.71 -12.87
CA ILE A 14 -20.56 5.60 -12.69
C ILE A 14 -20.02 6.50 -11.55
N ALA A 15 -20.85 7.35 -10.95
CA ALA A 15 -20.52 8.20 -9.81
C ALA A 15 -20.39 7.47 -8.45
N ALA A 16 -20.82 6.21 -8.33
CA ALA A 16 -20.62 5.43 -7.09
C ALA A 16 -19.22 4.79 -6.96
N LEU A 17 -18.36 4.93 -7.97
CA LEU A 17 -16.99 4.39 -7.98
C LEU A 17 -15.97 5.29 -7.27
N LEU A 18 -16.37 6.45 -6.77
CA LEU A 18 -15.54 7.33 -5.92
C LEU A 18 -15.54 6.89 -4.45
N MET A 19 -15.73 5.60 -4.17
CA MET A 19 -15.25 5.05 -2.91
C MET A 19 -13.73 5.09 -2.96
N CYS A 20 -13.15 6.03 -2.21
CA CYS A 20 -11.73 6.05 -1.87
C CYS A 20 -11.41 4.73 -1.16
N SER A 21 -11.12 3.68 -1.92
CA SER A 21 -10.61 2.43 -1.40
C SER A 21 -9.10 2.61 -1.28
N PRO A 22 -8.52 2.81 -0.07
CA PRO A 22 -7.07 2.74 0.10
C PRO A 22 -6.51 1.36 -0.27
N ALA A 23 -7.39 0.35 -0.40
CA ALA A 23 -7.05 -0.96 -0.95
C ALA A 23 -6.41 -0.87 -2.35
N LEU A 24 -6.73 0.15 -3.15
CA LEU A 24 -6.06 0.39 -4.44
C LEU A 24 -4.71 1.14 -4.32
N ALA A 25 -4.38 1.73 -3.17
CA ALA A 25 -3.04 2.28 -2.93
C ALA A 25 -2.07 1.17 -2.47
N GLN A 26 -2.59 0.13 -1.82
CA GLN A 26 -1.83 -1.01 -1.32
C GLN A 26 -1.91 -2.21 -2.28
N GLN A 27 -1.57 -2.03 -3.56
CA GLN A 27 -1.36 -3.16 -4.48
C GLN A 27 -0.02 -3.89 -4.25
N GLY A 28 0.86 -3.36 -3.40
CA GLY A 28 2.06 -4.08 -2.97
C GLY A 28 1.60 -5.25 -2.10
N GLY A 29 1.65 -6.47 -2.63
CA GLY A 29 1.32 -7.67 -1.84
C GLY A 29 2.12 -7.70 -0.55
N ILE A 30 1.54 -8.28 0.51
CA ILE A 30 2.26 -8.61 1.76
C ILE A 30 3.51 -9.38 1.34
N ILE A 31 4.66 -8.72 1.37
CA ILE A 31 5.96 -9.36 1.24
C ILE A 31 6.35 -9.78 2.65
N SER A 32 6.79 -11.03 2.77
CA SER A 32 6.93 -11.76 4.04
C SER A 32 7.83 -11.09 5.08
N TRP A 33 8.55 -10.05 4.66
CA TRP A 33 9.47 -9.32 5.48
C TRP A 33 8.93 -8.00 6.01
N GLN A 34 7.85 -7.46 5.42
CA GLN A 34 7.19 -6.27 5.95
C GLN A 34 6.64 -6.62 7.33
N ASP A 35 6.97 -5.81 8.32
CA ASP A 35 6.65 -6.02 9.75
C ASP A 35 7.42 -7.16 10.46
N ASP A 36 8.42 -7.79 9.83
CA ASP A 36 9.36 -8.64 10.55
C ASP A 36 10.36 -7.78 11.33
N LEU A 37 10.37 -7.94 12.66
CA LEU A 37 11.24 -7.20 13.59
C LEU A 37 12.51 -7.98 13.96
N SER A 38 12.75 -9.12 13.31
CA SER A 38 14.02 -9.83 13.41
C SER A 38 15.17 -8.93 12.95
N PRO A 39 16.37 -9.04 13.55
CA PRO A 39 17.53 -8.27 13.09
C PRO A 39 17.78 -8.46 11.59
N LEU A 40 17.97 -7.36 10.88
CA LEU A 40 18.28 -7.39 9.45
C LEU A 40 19.79 -7.60 9.25
N ALA A 41 20.19 -8.57 8.41
CA ALA A 41 21.58 -8.72 8.03
C ALA A 41 22.01 -7.61 7.05
N ASN A 42 23.27 -7.16 7.10
CA ASN A 42 23.78 -6.15 6.16
C ASN A 42 23.58 -6.53 4.68
N THR A 43 23.62 -7.83 4.35
CA THR A 43 23.41 -8.32 2.98
C THR A 43 21.97 -8.17 2.48
N ASP A 44 21.01 -8.06 3.40
CA ASP A 44 19.59 -7.92 3.11
C ASP A 44 19.15 -6.45 3.07
N TRP A 45 20.06 -5.52 3.42
CA TRP A 45 19.84 -4.10 3.32
C TRP A 45 19.87 -3.64 1.87
N ASN A 46 18.82 -2.94 1.46
CA ASN A 46 18.64 -2.47 0.10
C ASN A 46 17.64 -1.30 0.08
N TYR A 47 17.40 -0.80 -1.14
CA TYR A 47 16.47 0.29 -1.41
C TYR A 47 15.07 0.09 -0.81
N ASP A 48 14.47 -1.10 -0.99
CA ASP A 48 13.11 -1.38 -0.51
C ASP A 48 13.02 -1.36 1.03
N ARG A 49 14.08 -1.81 1.72
CA ARG A 49 14.16 -1.76 3.18
C ARG A 49 14.34 -0.33 3.70
N ALA A 50 15.16 0.46 3.04
CA ALA A 50 15.34 1.87 3.36
C ALA A 50 14.03 2.66 3.18
N ALA A 51 13.31 2.42 2.08
CA ALA A 51 12.00 3.01 1.82
C ALA A 51 10.98 2.66 2.91
N HIS A 52 10.87 1.37 3.23
CA HIS A 52 9.96 0.90 4.27
C HIS A 52 10.25 1.53 5.64
N LEU A 53 11.53 1.70 5.99
CA LEU A 53 11.92 2.36 7.24
C LEU A 53 11.48 3.83 7.27
N LEU A 54 11.64 4.57 6.16
CA LEU A 54 11.21 5.98 6.07
C LEU A 54 9.69 6.14 6.13
N GLU A 55 8.94 5.18 5.57
CA GLU A 55 7.48 5.11 5.70
C GLU A 55 7.07 4.89 7.15
N ARG A 56 7.72 3.95 7.86
CA ARG A 56 7.47 3.67 9.29
C ARG A 56 7.82 4.85 10.17
N ALA A 57 8.83 5.63 9.81
CA ALA A 57 9.21 6.87 10.47
C ALA A 57 8.26 8.05 10.16
N GLY A 58 7.29 7.88 9.25
CA GLY A 58 6.29 8.89 8.91
C GLY A 58 6.76 9.95 7.91
N PHE A 59 7.92 9.76 7.28
CA PHE A 59 8.47 10.70 6.30
C PHE A 59 8.09 10.34 4.87
N GLY A 60 8.03 9.04 4.54
CA GLY A 60 7.78 8.57 3.16
C GLY A 60 8.70 9.26 2.15
N GLY A 61 10.00 9.32 2.47
CA GLY A 61 11.01 10.20 1.86
C GLY A 61 11.10 10.14 0.33
N THR A 62 11.84 11.09 -0.25
CA THR A 62 12.02 11.15 -1.71
C THR A 62 12.92 9.99 -2.21
N PRO A 63 12.89 9.65 -3.51
CA PRO A 63 13.82 8.65 -4.05
C PRO A 63 15.29 8.91 -3.70
N ALA A 64 15.71 10.18 -3.67
CA ALA A 64 17.07 10.55 -3.28
C ALA A 64 17.36 10.29 -1.78
N ASP A 65 16.37 10.50 -0.90
CA ASP A 65 16.50 10.19 0.52
C ASP A 65 16.61 8.68 0.74
N ILE A 66 15.85 7.89 -0.03
CA ILE A 66 15.91 6.43 0.01
C ILE A 66 17.29 5.95 -0.46
N ASP A 67 17.80 6.47 -1.58
CA ASP A 67 19.14 6.13 -2.09
C ASP A 67 20.25 6.46 -1.08
N LEU A 68 20.17 7.64 -0.47
CA LEU A 68 21.12 8.05 0.58
C LEU A 68 21.10 7.07 1.75
N LEU A 69 19.92 6.72 2.24
CA LEU A 69 19.77 5.79 3.35
C LEU A 69 20.18 4.36 2.97
N ALA A 70 19.86 3.90 1.76
CA ALA A 70 20.25 2.58 1.25
C ALA A 70 21.77 2.43 1.07
N SER A 71 22.49 3.54 0.88
CA SER A 71 23.95 3.54 0.85
C SER A 71 24.62 3.41 2.22
N MET A 72 23.86 3.61 3.31
CA MET A 72 24.30 3.37 4.68
C MET A 72 24.16 1.89 5.04
N SER A 73 24.70 1.48 6.20
CA SER A 73 24.40 0.17 6.78
C SER A 73 23.23 0.29 7.78
N PRO A 74 22.36 -0.73 7.90
CA PRO A 74 21.23 -0.72 8.83
C PRO A 74 21.64 -0.78 10.30
#